data_AF-A0A8B8A3X9-F1
#
_entry.id   AF-A0A8B8A3X9-F1
#
_cell.length_a   1.000
_cell.length_b   1.000
_cell.length_c   1.000
_cell.angle_alpha   90.00
_cell.angle_beta   90.00
_cell.angle_gamma   90.00
#
_symmetry.space_group_name_H-M   'P 1'
#
loop_
_entity.id
_entity.type
_entity.pdbx_description
1 polymer ?
#
loop_
_entity_poly.entity_id
_entity_poly.type
_entity_poly.pdbx_seq_one_letter_code
_entity_poly.pdbx_strand_id
1 'polypeptide(L)'
;MVAPVMKSLCDLAKLVSLDLLNHNLDDTAALWGMHLKELKPLQRLYLSSCSLNGQDMIHVAESLKDLPNFAGLDVSCNNLGGTAASWGMHLKELKALQRLNLRNCSLNGQDMVHVAESLKDLPNFAGLDVSCNNLRGTAASWGMHLKDLEPLQRLDLRGCSLNGQDMVHAAEALRDLPNLVSLDVSGNNLGGTAASWGMYLKELKPLQELDLSSCSLNGQDMVHVAKSLEELPNLVTLVVSDNADLAGTATSWCLPLKHAKALRDLELYSCELTEEDKKHLHGALGNLDEMF
;
A
#
# COMPACT_ATOMS: atom_id res chain seq x y z
N MET A 1 5.99 -32.13 -4.44
CA MET A 1 6.58 -32.68 -3.19
C MET A 1 6.15 -31.91 -1.91
N VAL A 2 5.33 -30.87 -2.00
CA VAL A 2 5.04 -29.98 -0.87
C VAL A 2 4.04 -30.57 0.13
N ALA A 3 3.00 -31.29 -0.32
CA ALA A 3 1.98 -31.83 0.58
C ALA A 3 2.53 -32.77 1.70
N PRO A 4 3.46 -33.73 1.43
CA PRO A 4 4.09 -34.50 2.50
C PRO A 4 4.86 -33.66 3.53
N VAL A 5 5.54 -32.61 3.08
CA VAL A 5 6.25 -31.67 3.98
C VAL A 5 5.22 -30.96 4.85
N MET A 6 4.16 -30.42 4.25
CA MET A 6 3.10 -29.70 4.97
C MET A 6 2.40 -30.59 6.00
N LYS A 7 2.20 -31.87 5.67
CA LYS A 7 1.70 -32.87 6.63
C LYS A 7 2.63 -33.03 7.83
N SER A 8 3.95 -33.07 7.62
CA SER A 8 4.92 -33.20 8.72
C SER A 8 4.99 -31.95 9.60
N LEU A 9 4.62 -30.78 9.08
CA LEU A 9 4.58 -29.53 9.86
C LEU A 9 3.40 -29.47 10.83
N CYS A 10 2.34 -30.27 10.62
CA CYS A 10 1.15 -30.29 11.49
C CYS A 10 1.48 -30.64 12.95
N ASP A 11 2.59 -31.37 13.19
CA ASP A 11 3.04 -31.75 14.53
C ASP A 11 3.74 -30.58 15.28
N LEU A 12 4.04 -29.48 14.59
CA LEU A 12 4.72 -28.32 15.17
C LEU A 12 3.73 -27.39 15.87
N ALA A 13 3.36 -27.75 17.11
CA ALA A 13 2.40 -27.02 17.95
C ALA A 13 2.77 -25.55 18.30
N LYS A 14 3.93 -25.06 17.86
CA LYS A 14 4.42 -23.68 18.07
C LYS A 14 4.70 -22.93 16.77
N LEU A 15 4.35 -23.50 15.62
CA LEU A 15 4.62 -22.87 14.32
C LEU A 15 3.68 -21.68 14.10
N VAL A 16 4.20 -20.47 14.31
CA VAL A 16 3.46 -19.20 14.16
C VAL A 16 3.66 -18.55 12.79
N SER A 17 4.70 -18.96 12.05
CA SER A 17 5.07 -18.38 10.77
C SER A 17 5.56 -19.47 9.85
N LEU A 18 5.03 -19.51 8.63
CA LEU A 18 5.43 -20.46 7.60
C LEU A 18 5.83 -19.71 6.33
N ASP A 19 7.04 -19.97 5.88
CA ASP A 19 7.62 -19.40 4.66
C ASP A 19 7.78 -20.51 3.62
N LEU A 20 7.14 -20.33 2.46
CA LEU A 20 7.21 -21.21 1.31
C LEU A 20 7.70 -20.45 0.06
N LEU A 21 8.33 -19.28 0.23
CA LEU A 21 8.70 -18.38 -0.85
C LEU A 21 9.51 -19.09 -1.95
N ASN A 22 9.28 -18.69 -3.20
CA ASN A 22 10.03 -19.17 -4.38
C ASN A 22 9.95 -20.69 -4.64
N HIS A 23 8.89 -21.36 -4.18
CA HIS A 23 8.64 -22.77 -4.51
C HIS A 23 7.49 -22.88 -5.50
N ASN A 24 7.62 -23.73 -6.52
CA ASN A 24 6.51 -23.97 -7.43
C ASN A 24 5.40 -24.76 -6.72
N LEU A 25 4.28 -24.10 -6.43
CA LEU A 25 3.11 -24.64 -5.72
C LEU A 25 1.86 -24.70 -6.59
N ASP A 26 1.99 -24.39 -7.88
CA ASP A 26 0.91 -24.38 -8.87
C ASP A 26 0.05 -25.65 -8.82
N ASP A 27 -1.28 -25.47 -8.91
CA ASP A 27 -2.29 -26.53 -8.98
C ASP A 27 -2.23 -27.58 -7.86
N THR A 28 -1.49 -27.31 -6.78
CA THR A 28 -1.35 -28.21 -5.63
C THR A 28 -1.90 -27.62 -4.33
N ALA A 29 -2.43 -26.40 -4.36
CA ALA A 29 -2.97 -25.72 -3.18
C ALA A 29 -4.06 -26.51 -2.46
N ALA A 30 -4.90 -27.26 -3.19
CA ALA A 30 -5.87 -28.17 -2.59
C ALA A 30 -5.21 -29.27 -1.73
N LEU A 31 -4.05 -29.79 -2.16
CA LEU A 31 -3.36 -30.91 -1.53
C LEU A 31 -2.57 -30.49 -0.29
N TRP A 32 -1.95 -29.32 -0.30
CA TRP A 32 -1.23 -28.83 0.88
C TRP A 32 -2.09 -27.97 1.81
N GLY A 33 -3.09 -27.27 1.28
CA GLY A 33 -4.03 -26.46 2.06
C GLY A 33 -4.80 -27.27 3.11
N MET A 34 -5.16 -28.51 2.79
CA MET A 34 -5.80 -29.41 3.77
C MET A 34 -4.96 -29.68 5.04
N HIS A 35 -3.64 -29.43 4.99
CA HIS A 35 -2.75 -29.53 6.15
C HIS A 35 -2.58 -28.18 6.87
N LEU A 36 -2.68 -27.06 6.16
CA LEU A 36 -2.60 -25.72 6.75
C LEU A 36 -3.66 -25.48 7.82
N LYS A 37 -4.89 -25.95 7.59
CA LYS A 37 -6.01 -25.77 8.54
C LYS A 37 -5.76 -26.39 9.92
N GLU A 38 -4.83 -27.32 10.03
CA GLU A 38 -4.44 -27.99 11.29
C GLU A 38 -3.40 -27.18 12.07
N LEU A 39 -2.73 -26.20 11.44
CA LEU A 39 -1.74 -25.33 12.07
C LEU A 39 -2.40 -24.21 12.88
N LYS A 40 -3.16 -24.56 13.93
CA LYS A 40 -3.90 -23.61 14.78
C LYS A 40 -3.07 -22.44 15.35
N PRO A 41 -1.76 -22.59 15.66
CA PRO A 41 -0.92 -21.47 16.09
C PRO A 41 -0.49 -20.52 14.98
N LEU A 42 -0.70 -20.86 13.70
CA LEU A 42 -0.17 -20.11 12.56
C LEU A 42 -0.77 -18.71 12.51
N GLN A 43 0.10 -17.71 12.40
CA GLN A 43 -0.25 -16.30 12.32
C GLN A 43 0.12 -15.69 10.97
N ARG A 44 1.18 -16.20 10.33
CA ARG A 44 1.71 -15.64 9.07
C ARG A 44 2.04 -16.72 8.07
N LEU A 45 1.64 -16.52 6.83
CA LEU A 45 1.94 -17.38 5.70
C LEU A 45 2.53 -16.57 4.55
N TYR A 46 3.71 -16.98 4.08
CA TYR A 46 4.41 -16.36 2.96
C TYR A 46 4.45 -17.32 1.77
N LEU A 47 3.82 -16.90 0.66
CA LEU A 47 3.65 -17.63 -0.59
C LEU A 47 4.09 -16.78 -1.81
N SER A 48 4.98 -15.81 -1.60
CA SER A 48 5.50 -14.99 -2.70
C SER A 48 6.25 -15.82 -3.74
N SER A 49 6.05 -15.50 -5.01
CA SER A 49 6.71 -16.17 -6.14
C SER A 49 6.50 -17.69 -6.15
N CYS A 50 5.27 -18.15 -5.89
CA CYS A 50 4.93 -19.57 -5.80
C CYS A 50 4.16 -20.12 -7.00
N SER A 51 4.06 -19.35 -8.09
CA SER A 51 3.27 -19.64 -9.30
C SER A 51 1.77 -19.85 -9.04
N LEU A 52 1.23 -19.30 -7.94
CA LEU A 52 -0.17 -19.48 -7.59
C LEU A 52 -1.07 -18.77 -8.60
N ASN A 53 -2.20 -19.39 -8.90
CA ASN A 53 -3.28 -18.78 -9.68
C ASN A 53 -4.52 -18.49 -8.80
N GLY A 54 -5.57 -17.94 -9.41
CA GLY A 54 -6.82 -17.64 -8.70
C GLY A 54 -7.49 -18.85 -8.05
N GLN A 55 -7.39 -20.03 -8.66
CA GLN A 55 -7.94 -21.27 -8.10
C GLN A 55 -7.15 -21.73 -6.89
N ASP A 56 -5.82 -21.61 -6.92
CA ASP A 56 -4.98 -21.87 -5.76
C ASP A 56 -5.33 -20.94 -4.59
N MET A 57 -5.55 -19.66 -4.87
CA MET A 57 -5.91 -18.67 -3.86
C MET A 57 -7.22 -19.00 -3.14
N ILE A 58 -8.19 -19.61 -3.83
CA ILE A 58 -9.42 -20.12 -3.21
C ILE A 58 -9.06 -21.16 -2.14
N HIS A 59 -8.26 -22.17 -2.50
CA HIS A 59 -7.87 -23.22 -1.56
C HIS A 59 -7.02 -22.69 -0.40
N VAL A 60 -6.17 -21.69 -0.65
CA VAL A 60 -5.41 -20.99 0.39
C VAL A 60 -6.38 -20.33 1.38
N ALA A 61 -7.29 -19.48 0.90
CA ALA A 61 -8.25 -18.79 1.77
C ALA A 61 -9.15 -19.76 2.54
N GLU A 62 -9.64 -20.82 1.88
CA GLU A 62 -10.44 -21.87 2.54
C GLU A 62 -9.69 -22.58 3.66
N SER A 63 -8.38 -22.76 3.51
CA SER A 63 -7.54 -23.44 4.50
C SER A 63 -7.21 -22.57 5.72
N LEU A 64 -7.31 -21.25 5.56
CA LEU A 64 -6.90 -20.26 6.58
C LEU A 64 -8.08 -19.75 7.41
N LYS A 65 -9.32 -19.86 6.93
CA LYS A 65 -10.52 -19.26 7.57
C LYS A 65 -10.76 -19.69 9.03
N ASP A 66 -10.38 -20.92 9.37
CA ASP A 66 -10.60 -21.51 10.70
C ASP A 66 -9.36 -21.40 11.61
N LEU A 67 -8.38 -20.56 11.24
CA LEU A 67 -7.19 -20.29 12.04
C LEU A 67 -7.41 -19.05 12.92
N PRO A 68 -7.53 -19.21 14.24
CA PRO A 68 -8.02 -18.16 15.13
C PRO A 68 -7.07 -16.98 15.28
N ASN A 69 -5.78 -17.17 15.01
CA ASN A 69 -4.73 -16.15 15.18
C ASN A 69 -4.11 -15.70 13.85
N PHE A 70 -4.72 -16.06 12.71
CA PHE A 70 -4.12 -15.80 11.41
C PHE A 70 -4.20 -14.33 11.03
N ALA A 71 -3.06 -13.64 11.01
CA ALA A 71 -2.98 -12.19 10.91
C ALA A 71 -2.33 -11.69 9.61
N GLY A 72 -1.48 -12.48 8.94
CA GLY A 72 -0.73 -12.01 7.77
C GLY A 72 -0.67 -13.03 6.64
N LEU A 73 -1.05 -12.58 5.44
CA LEU A 73 -0.93 -13.36 4.21
C LEU A 73 -0.12 -12.60 3.17
N ASP A 74 0.96 -13.21 2.69
CA ASP A 74 1.72 -12.71 1.55
C ASP A 74 1.58 -13.68 0.38
N VAL A 75 0.97 -13.22 -0.70
CA VAL A 75 0.80 -13.95 -1.96
C VAL A 75 1.36 -13.14 -3.14
N SER A 76 2.29 -12.21 -2.87
CA SER A 76 2.89 -11.34 -3.88
C SER A 76 3.58 -12.13 -5.00
N CYS A 77 3.81 -11.50 -6.15
CA CYS A 77 4.51 -12.10 -7.29
C CYS A 77 3.89 -13.43 -7.77
N ASN A 78 2.55 -13.55 -7.69
CA ASN A 78 1.77 -14.67 -8.25
C ASN A 78 0.83 -14.16 -9.36
N ASN A 79 0.10 -15.03 -10.05
CA ASN A 79 -0.80 -14.62 -11.13
C ASN A 79 -2.28 -14.72 -10.69
N LEU A 80 -2.73 -13.73 -9.92
CA LEU A 80 -4.09 -13.72 -9.34
C LEU A 80 -5.08 -12.83 -10.11
N GLY A 81 -4.58 -12.07 -11.09
CA GLY A 81 -5.35 -11.15 -11.92
C GLY A 81 -6.52 -11.79 -12.66
N GLY A 82 -7.59 -11.00 -12.84
CA GLY A 82 -8.82 -11.41 -13.54
C GLY A 82 -9.70 -12.41 -12.80
N THR A 83 -9.36 -12.76 -11.56
CA THR A 83 -10.07 -13.81 -10.79
C THR A 83 -10.47 -13.39 -9.38
N ALA A 84 -10.29 -12.11 -9.01
CA ALA A 84 -10.58 -11.64 -7.65
C ALA A 84 -12.04 -11.77 -7.24
N ALA A 85 -12.97 -11.75 -8.19
CA ALA A 85 -14.37 -12.07 -7.93
C ALA A 85 -14.55 -13.46 -7.31
N SER A 86 -13.70 -14.43 -7.68
CA SER A 86 -13.78 -15.81 -7.21
C SER A 86 -13.09 -15.99 -5.87
N TRP A 87 -11.81 -15.62 -5.75
CA TRP A 87 -11.07 -15.81 -4.50
C TRP A 87 -11.43 -14.79 -3.41
N GLY A 88 -11.90 -13.60 -3.77
CA GLY A 88 -12.35 -12.58 -2.82
C GLY A 88 -13.52 -13.04 -1.95
N MET A 89 -14.41 -13.89 -2.49
CA MET A 89 -15.51 -14.49 -1.72
C MET A 89 -15.04 -15.38 -0.56
N HIS A 90 -13.80 -15.88 -0.60
CA HIS A 90 -13.22 -16.70 0.46
C HIS A 90 -12.35 -15.85 1.40
N LEU A 91 -11.71 -14.79 0.89
CA LEU A 91 -10.93 -13.85 1.71
C LEU A 91 -11.76 -13.18 2.81
N LYS A 92 -13.03 -12.85 2.54
CA LYS A 92 -13.94 -12.26 3.52
C LYS A 92 -14.16 -13.11 4.78
N GLU A 93 -13.85 -14.41 4.73
CA GLU A 93 -13.98 -15.34 5.84
C GLU A 93 -12.75 -15.31 6.78
N LEU A 94 -11.65 -14.66 6.38
CA LEU A 94 -10.43 -14.56 7.18
C LEU A 94 -10.55 -13.49 8.28
N LYS A 95 -11.45 -13.71 9.25
CA LYS A 95 -11.82 -12.69 10.26
C LYS A 95 -10.68 -12.22 11.18
N ALA A 96 -9.61 -13.00 11.29
CA ALA A 96 -8.41 -12.64 12.04
C ALA A 96 -7.38 -11.85 11.21
N LEU A 97 -7.55 -11.76 9.88
CA LEU A 97 -6.56 -11.18 8.97
C LEU A 97 -6.36 -9.69 9.26
N GLN A 98 -5.11 -9.29 9.37
CA GLN A 98 -4.69 -7.91 9.61
C GLN A 98 -3.92 -7.32 8.43
N ARG A 99 -3.17 -8.15 7.69
CA ARG A 99 -2.30 -7.71 6.60
C ARG A 99 -2.40 -8.64 5.40
N LEU A 100 -2.56 -8.04 4.23
CA LEU A 100 -2.58 -8.74 2.95
C LEU A 100 -1.59 -8.10 1.99
N ASN A 101 -0.66 -8.89 1.47
CA ASN A 101 0.27 -8.49 0.42
C ASN A 101 -0.11 -9.16 -0.91
N LEU A 102 -0.56 -8.34 -1.86
CA LEU A 102 -0.95 -8.64 -3.23
C LEU A 102 -0.04 -7.92 -4.25
N ARG A 103 1.16 -7.54 -3.84
CA ARG A 103 2.13 -6.88 -4.70
C ARG A 103 2.41 -7.71 -5.95
N ASN A 104 2.41 -7.07 -7.12
CA ASN A 104 2.77 -7.70 -8.39
C ASN A 104 1.99 -9.00 -8.65
N CYS A 105 0.67 -8.96 -8.47
CA CYS A 105 -0.22 -10.10 -8.64
C CYS A 105 -0.98 -10.10 -9.98
N SER A 106 -0.57 -9.23 -10.92
CA SER A 106 -1.25 -8.97 -12.19
C SER A 106 -2.69 -8.46 -12.04
N LEU A 107 -3.00 -7.81 -10.91
CA LEU A 107 -4.34 -7.28 -10.65
C LEU A 107 -4.66 -6.09 -11.55
N ASN A 108 -5.93 -5.97 -11.94
CA ASN A 108 -6.49 -4.80 -12.61
C ASN A 108 -7.50 -4.06 -11.72
N GLY A 109 -8.08 -2.97 -12.23
CA GLY A 109 -9.05 -2.17 -11.48
C GLY A 109 -10.29 -2.94 -11.00
N GLN A 110 -10.81 -3.88 -11.80
CA GLN A 110 -11.95 -4.71 -11.39
C GLN A 110 -11.56 -5.69 -10.29
N ASP A 111 -10.35 -6.24 -10.35
CA ASP A 111 -9.85 -7.07 -9.26
C ASP A 111 -9.77 -6.26 -7.95
N MET A 112 -9.30 -5.01 -8.02
CA MET A 112 -9.21 -4.13 -6.86
C MET A 112 -10.58 -3.84 -6.22
N VAL A 113 -11.65 -3.74 -7.02
CA VAL A 113 -13.03 -3.63 -6.50
C VAL A 113 -13.35 -4.85 -5.62
N HIS A 114 -13.14 -6.06 -6.14
CA HIS A 114 -13.43 -7.29 -5.40
C HIS A 114 -12.52 -7.49 -4.18
N VAL A 115 -11.27 -7.03 -4.26
CA VAL A 115 -10.37 -6.97 -3.09
C VAL A 115 -10.99 -6.09 -2.01
N ALA A 116 -11.33 -4.85 -2.32
CA ALA A 116 -11.93 -3.93 -1.35
C ALA A 116 -13.24 -4.49 -0.76
N GLU A 117 -14.12 -5.04 -1.61
CA GLU A 117 -15.37 -5.67 -1.17
C GLU A 117 -15.15 -6.86 -0.23
N SER A 118 -14.07 -7.64 -0.43
CA SER A 118 -13.75 -8.79 0.43
C SER A 118 -13.19 -8.39 1.79
N LEU A 119 -12.59 -7.21 1.90
CA LEU A 119 -11.86 -6.77 3.09
C LEU A 119 -12.68 -5.87 4.03
N LYS A 120 -13.75 -5.22 3.53
CA LYS A 120 -14.57 -4.26 4.30
C LYS A 120 -15.16 -4.80 5.61
N ASP A 121 -15.48 -6.09 5.67
CA ASP A 121 -16.08 -6.73 6.84
C ASP A 121 -15.04 -7.47 7.73
N LEU A 122 -13.75 -7.16 7.56
CA LEU A 122 -12.68 -7.72 8.37
C LEU A 122 -12.34 -6.77 9.53
N PRO A 123 -12.68 -7.12 10.78
CA PRO A 123 -12.71 -6.16 11.88
C PRO A 123 -11.32 -5.66 12.32
N ASN A 124 -10.26 -6.40 11.99
CA ASN A 124 -8.89 -6.09 12.41
C ASN A 124 -7.96 -5.74 11.22
N PHE A 125 -8.52 -5.52 10.03
CA PHE A 125 -7.72 -5.37 8.82
C PHE A 125 -7.01 -4.02 8.76
N ALA A 126 -5.68 -4.02 8.84
CA ALA A 126 -4.88 -2.81 9.04
C ALA A 126 -3.94 -2.49 7.88
N GLY A 127 -3.56 -3.46 7.03
CA GLY A 127 -2.55 -3.24 5.99
C GLY A 127 -2.86 -3.91 4.67
N LEU A 128 -2.84 -3.14 3.59
CA LEU A 128 -3.01 -3.62 2.23
C LEU A 128 -1.85 -3.15 1.35
N ASP A 129 -1.13 -4.09 0.76
CA ASP A 129 -0.15 -3.83 -0.29
C ASP A 129 -0.68 -4.37 -1.62
N VAL A 130 -0.92 -3.47 -2.57
CA VAL A 130 -1.31 -3.80 -3.96
C VAL A 130 -0.31 -3.19 -4.95
N SER A 131 0.89 -2.87 -4.49
CA SER A 131 1.93 -2.24 -5.30
C SER A 131 2.30 -3.07 -6.53
N CYS A 132 2.84 -2.41 -7.56
CA CYS A 132 3.27 -3.04 -8.80
C CYS A 132 2.15 -3.81 -9.55
N ASN A 133 0.88 -3.41 -9.39
CA ASN A 133 -0.24 -3.89 -10.22
C ASN A 133 -0.66 -2.81 -11.23
N ASN A 134 -1.39 -3.14 -12.30
CA ASN A 134 -1.79 -2.12 -13.26
C ASN A 134 -3.20 -1.60 -12.96
N LEU A 135 -3.28 -0.48 -12.23
CA LEU A 135 -4.54 0.13 -11.79
C LEU A 135 -4.89 1.43 -12.54
N ARG A 136 -4.13 1.76 -13.59
CA ARG A 136 -4.27 3.01 -14.35
C ARG A 136 -5.69 3.22 -14.89
N GLY A 137 -6.24 4.42 -14.68
CA GLY A 137 -7.52 4.86 -15.23
C GLY A 137 -8.74 4.23 -14.56
N THR A 138 -8.60 3.58 -13.41
CA THR A 138 -9.69 2.83 -12.76
C THR A 138 -9.98 3.28 -11.32
N ALA A 139 -9.30 4.32 -10.82
CA ALA A 139 -9.45 4.74 -9.43
C ALA A 139 -10.85 5.22 -9.04
N ALA A 140 -11.61 5.76 -9.99
CA ALA A 140 -13.03 6.07 -9.75
C ALA A 140 -13.83 4.81 -9.35
N SER A 141 -13.48 3.64 -9.91
CA SER A 141 -14.18 2.38 -9.67
C SER A 141 -13.78 1.73 -8.36
N TRP A 142 -12.49 1.63 -8.06
CA TRP A 142 -12.06 0.96 -6.82
C TRP A 142 -12.04 1.89 -5.61
N GLY A 143 -11.81 3.19 -5.79
CA GLY A 143 -11.78 4.18 -4.71
C GLY A 143 -13.08 4.19 -3.92
N MET A 144 -14.24 4.17 -4.61
CA MET A 144 -15.54 4.17 -3.95
C MET A 144 -15.80 2.98 -3.00
N HIS A 145 -15.03 1.89 -3.12
CA HIS A 145 -15.08 0.73 -2.22
C HIS A 145 -14.00 0.77 -1.15
N LEU A 146 -12.87 1.45 -1.38
CA LEU A 146 -11.82 1.60 -0.37
C LEU A 146 -12.27 2.40 0.84
N LYS A 147 -13.18 3.37 0.66
CA LYS A 147 -13.73 4.18 1.76
C LYS A 147 -14.42 3.33 2.85
N ASP A 148 -14.85 2.12 2.53
CA ASP A 148 -15.53 1.20 3.45
C ASP A 148 -14.52 0.37 4.28
N LEU A 149 -13.21 0.50 4.04
CA LEU A 149 -12.16 -0.20 4.79
C LEU A 149 -11.81 0.55 6.09
N GLU A 150 -12.79 0.78 6.97
CA GLU A 150 -12.64 1.60 8.18
C GLU A 150 -11.40 1.26 9.06
N PRO A 151 -11.02 -0.02 9.25
CA PRO A 151 -9.86 -0.36 10.10
C PRO A 151 -8.50 -0.18 9.41
N LEU A 152 -8.47 0.14 8.11
CA LEU A 152 -7.25 0.25 7.32
C LEU A 152 -6.34 1.36 7.85
N GLN A 153 -5.08 1.01 8.08
CA GLN A 153 -4.05 1.92 8.60
C GLN A 153 -2.95 2.21 7.58
N ARG A 154 -2.63 1.24 6.72
CA ARG A 154 -1.52 1.33 5.76
C ARG A 154 -1.97 0.86 4.40
N LEU A 155 -1.77 1.69 3.38
CA LEU A 155 -2.07 1.38 1.99
C LEU A 155 -0.84 1.64 1.11
N ASP A 156 -0.38 0.61 0.41
CA ASP A 156 0.70 0.70 -0.58
C ASP A 156 0.13 0.56 -2.00
N LEU A 157 0.22 1.66 -2.76
CA LEU A 157 -0.17 1.83 -4.17
C LEU A 157 1.06 2.13 -5.06
N ARG A 158 2.28 1.82 -4.58
CA ARG A 158 3.51 2.10 -5.31
C ARG A 158 3.52 1.44 -6.68
N GLY A 159 3.95 2.16 -7.71
CA GLY A 159 4.17 1.59 -9.04
C GLY A 159 2.90 1.01 -9.66
N CYS A 160 1.74 1.55 -9.32
CA CYS A 160 0.44 1.09 -9.82
C CYS A 160 0.05 1.68 -11.19
N SER A 161 0.97 2.39 -11.84
CA SER A 161 0.75 3.14 -13.08
C SER A 161 -0.34 4.22 -12.98
N LEU A 162 -0.63 4.69 -11.76
CA LEU A 162 -1.62 5.74 -11.50
C LEU A 162 -1.17 7.05 -12.16
N ASN A 163 -2.16 7.80 -12.65
CA ASN A 163 -1.96 9.18 -13.11
C ASN A 163 -2.62 10.18 -12.15
N GLY A 164 -2.49 11.48 -12.43
CA GLY A 164 -3.09 12.52 -11.61
C GLY A 164 -4.61 12.41 -11.39
N GLN A 165 -5.37 11.99 -12.40
CA GLN A 165 -6.82 11.78 -12.27
C GLN A 165 -7.13 10.57 -11.38
N ASP A 166 -6.32 9.51 -11.48
CA ASP A 166 -6.44 8.38 -10.56
C ASP A 166 -6.19 8.81 -9.11
N MET A 167 -5.16 9.64 -8.88
CA MET A 167 -4.83 10.16 -7.55
C MET A 167 -5.94 11.06 -6.99
N VAL A 168 -6.65 11.82 -7.83
CA VAL A 168 -7.84 12.58 -7.40
C VAL A 168 -8.89 11.65 -6.79
N HIS A 169 -9.26 10.58 -7.50
CA HIS A 169 -10.26 9.63 -7.00
C HIS A 169 -9.77 8.83 -5.80
N ALA A 170 -8.49 8.46 -5.78
CA ALA A 170 -7.87 7.80 -4.64
C ALA A 170 -7.93 8.69 -3.39
N ALA A 171 -7.43 9.92 -3.47
CA ALA A 171 -7.44 10.86 -2.34
C ALA A 171 -8.87 11.21 -1.88
N GLU A 172 -9.82 11.39 -2.81
CA GLU A 172 -11.23 11.62 -2.50
C GLU A 172 -11.86 10.46 -1.73
N ALA A 173 -11.49 9.21 -2.05
CA ALA A 173 -11.98 8.04 -1.32
C ALA A 173 -11.32 7.88 0.05
N LEU A 174 -10.01 8.11 0.13
CA LEU A 174 -9.22 7.85 1.33
C LEU A 174 -9.46 8.88 2.45
N ARG A 175 -10.02 10.06 2.13
CA ARG A 175 -10.35 11.07 3.16
C ARG A 175 -11.33 10.58 4.22
N ASP A 176 -12.16 9.59 3.88
CA ASP A 176 -13.20 9.06 4.75
C ASP A 176 -12.65 7.97 5.69
N LEU A 177 -11.38 7.56 5.53
CA LEU A 177 -10.76 6.53 6.36
C LEU A 177 -10.21 7.11 7.68
N PRO A 178 -10.82 6.76 8.84
CA PRO A 178 -10.49 7.40 10.11
C PRO A 178 -9.14 6.94 10.70
N ASN A 179 -8.58 5.84 10.20
CA ASN A 179 -7.38 5.20 10.76
C ASN A 179 -6.18 5.19 9.80
N LEU A 180 -6.29 5.76 8.60
CA LEU A 180 -5.23 5.70 7.59
C LEU A 180 -4.03 6.58 8.00
N VAL A 181 -2.97 5.95 8.49
CA VAL A 181 -1.76 6.64 8.97
C VAL A 181 -0.60 6.61 7.96
N SER A 182 -0.61 5.71 6.98
CA SER A 182 0.48 5.56 6.02
C SER A 182 -0.07 5.33 4.62
N LEU A 183 0.37 6.15 3.67
CA LEU A 183 0.02 6.06 2.26
C LEU A 183 1.29 6.13 1.40
N ASP A 184 1.56 5.06 0.65
CA ASP A 184 2.62 5.03 -0.35
C ASP A 184 1.99 5.07 -1.75
N VAL A 185 2.29 6.12 -2.52
CA VAL A 185 1.89 6.27 -3.93
C VAL A 185 3.11 6.48 -4.82
N SER A 186 4.30 6.10 -4.35
CA SER A 186 5.56 6.28 -5.07
C SER A 186 5.59 5.56 -6.42
N GLY A 187 6.44 6.01 -7.34
CA GLY A 187 6.59 5.38 -8.66
C GLY A 187 5.34 5.47 -9.55
N ASN A 188 4.46 6.44 -9.32
CA ASN A 188 3.29 6.73 -10.17
C ASN A 188 3.46 8.06 -10.91
N ASN A 189 2.78 8.31 -12.03
CA ASN A 189 2.99 9.54 -12.79
C ASN A 189 2.01 10.64 -12.36
N LEU A 190 2.31 11.33 -11.25
CA LEU A 190 1.42 12.31 -10.60
C LEU A 190 1.76 13.77 -10.90
N GLY A 191 2.90 14.02 -11.56
CA GLY A 191 3.37 15.36 -11.95
C GLY A 191 2.35 16.21 -12.71
N GLY A 192 2.39 17.53 -12.45
CA GLY A 192 1.56 18.56 -13.06
C GLY A 192 0.10 18.56 -12.61
N THR A 193 -0.26 17.79 -11.59
CA THR A 193 -1.66 17.60 -11.16
C THR A 193 -1.92 17.78 -9.67
N ALA A 194 -0.91 18.20 -8.88
CA ALA A 194 -1.06 18.33 -7.44
C ALA A 194 -2.10 19.35 -6.99
N ALA A 195 -2.40 20.35 -7.83
CA ALA A 195 -3.53 21.24 -7.59
C ALA A 195 -4.86 20.48 -7.44
N SER A 196 -5.03 19.41 -8.22
CA SER A 196 -6.27 18.64 -8.30
C SER A 196 -6.39 17.61 -7.19
N TRP A 197 -5.35 16.82 -6.88
CA TRP A 197 -5.44 15.84 -5.79
C TRP A 197 -5.13 16.45 -4.42
N GLY A 198 -4.38 17.56 -4.37
CA GLY A 198 -4.05 18.26 -3.12
C GLY A 198 -5.27 18.76 -2.35
N MET A 199 -6.38 19.08 -3.05
CA MET A 199 -7.63 19.50 -2.40
C MET A 199 -8.30 18.39 -1.58
N TYR A 200 -8.03 17.12 -1.91
CA TYR A 200 -8.50 15.97 -1.13
C TYR A 200 -7.43 15.46 -0.18
N LEU A 201 -6.14 15.54 -0.57
CA LEU A 201 -5.02 15.14 0.28
C LEU A 201 -5.07 15.82 1.66
N LYS A 202 -5.39 17.12 1.69
CA LYS A 202 -5.52 17.90 2.93
C LYS A 202 -6.60 17.41 3.90
N GLU A 203 -7.48 16.50 3.46
CA GLU A 203 -8.59 15.94 4.24
C GLU A 203 -8.20 14.62 4.93
N LEU A 204 -7.04 14.02 4.62
CA LEU A 204 -6.53 12.78 5.24
C LEU A 204 -5.94 13.07 6.63
N LYS A 205 -6.75 13.58 7.56
CA LYS A 205 -6.30 14.05 8.88
C LYS A 205 -5.52 13.03 9.73
N PRO A 206 -5.77 11.71 9.66
CA PRO A 206 -5.00 10.73 10.42
C PRO A 206 -3.59 10.45 9.85
N LEU A 207 -3.30 10.89 8.63
CA LEU A 207 -2.09 10.54 7.90
C LEU A 207 -0.83 11.03 8.64
N GLN A 208 0.14 10.14 8.79
CA GLN A 208 1.42 10.37 9.45
C GLN A 208 2.60 10.23 8.48
N GLU A 209 2.50 9.32 7.53
CA GLU A 209 3.52 9.02 6.53
C GLU A 209 2.91 9.13 5.13
N LEU A 210 3.56 9.90 4.25
CA LEU A 210 3.19 10.02 2.84
C LEU A 210 4.44 9.85 1.97
N ASP A 211 4.42 8.85 1.09
CA ASP A 211 5.46 8.65 0.08
C ASP A 211 4.98 9.04 -1.32
N LEU A 212 5.64 10.06 -1.88
CA LEU A 212 5.47 10.63 -3.20
C LEU A 212 6.78 10.55 -4.00
N SER A 213 7.67 9.63 -3.67
CA SER A 213 8.93 9.44 -4.39
C SER A 213 8.70 8.94 -5.83
N SER A 214 9.60 9.30 -6.75
CA SER A 214 9.51 8.91 -8.16
C SER A 214 8.14 9.23 -8.79
N CYS A 215 7.55 10.39 -8.49
CA CYS A 215 6.20 10.77 -8.90
C CYS A 215 6.12 11.76 -10.08
N SER A 216 7.27 12.06 -10.68
CA SER A 216 7.44 13.12 -11.69
C SER A 216 6.98 14.51 -11.19
N LEU A 217 7.08 14.78 -9.89
CA LEU A 217 6.66 16.05 -9.30
C LEU A 217 7.61 17.18 -9.68
N ASN A 218 7.04 18.34 -10.03
CA ASN A 218 7.79 19.57 -10.24
C ASN A 218 7.56 20.58 -9.11
N GLY A 219 8.24 21.73 -9.18
CA GLY A 219 8.12 22.79 -8.16
C GLY A 219 6.69 23.29 -7.91
N GLN A 220 5.84 23.40 -8.94
CA GLN A 220 4.44 23.81 -8.76
C GLN A 220 3.64 22.73 -8.02
N ASP A 221 3.92 21.46 -8.30
CA ASP A 221 3.29 20.37 -7.56
C ASP A 221 3.64 20.44 -6.07
N MET A 222 4.92 20.68 -5.76
CA MET A 222 5.38 20.83 -4.37
C MET A 222 4.77 22.03 -3.65
N VAL A 223 4.42 23.12 -4.35
CA VAL A 223 3.66 24.22 -3.75
C VAL A 223 2.29 23.75 -3.28
N HIS A 224 1.62 22.91 -4.06
CA HIS A 224 0.31 22.36 -3.69
C HIS A 224 0.42 21.29 -2.60
N VAL A 225 1.42 20.41 -2.66
CA VAL A 225 1.73 19.45 -1.59
C VAL A 225 1.92 20.20 -0.28
N ALA A 226 2.84 21.17 -0.25
CA ALA A 226 3.17 21.95 0.95
C ALA A 226 1.93 22.63 1.55
N LYS A 227 1.06 23.21 0.71
CA LYS A 227 -0.22 23.80 1.14
C LYS A 227 -1.18 22.77 1.74
N SER A 228 -1.25 21.57 1.18
CA SER A 228 -2.05 20.48 1.75
C SER A 228 -1.53 20.05 3.12
N LEU A 229 -0.21 20.08 3.33
CA LEU A 229 0.39 19.69 4.61
C LEU A 229 0.07 20.65 5.76
N GLU A 230 -0.25 21.91 5.48
CA GLU A 230 -0.69 22.88 6.51
C GLU A 230 -1.94 22.40 7.25
N GLU A 231 -2.75 21.60 6.56
CA GLU A 231 -4.03 21.06 7.01
C GLU A 231 -3.91 19.62 7.53
N LEU A 232 -2.72 19.02 7.50
CA LEU A 232 -2.47 17.67 7.99
C LEU A 232 -1.78 17.73 9.36
N PRO A 233 -2.55 17.67 10.46
CA PRO A 233 -2.02 17.93 11.80
C PRO A 233 -1.11 16.82 12.34
N ASN A 234 -1.10 15.66 11.68
CA ASN A 234 -0.38 14.46 12.12
C ASN A 234 0.72 14.02 11.15
N LEU A 235 0.91 14.69 9.99
CA LEU A 235 1.88 14.24 9.01
C LEU A 235 3.31 14.53 9.50
N VAL A 236 4.03 13.48 9.87
CA VAL A 236 5.39 13.52 10.41
C VAL A 236 6.42 13.31 9.32
N THR A 237 6.14 12.41 8.37
CA THR A 237 7.11 11.99 7.35
C THR A 237 6.54 12.26 5.96
N LEU A 238 7.30 12.99 5.15
CA LEU A 238 7.04 13.19 3.72
C LEU A 238 8.27 12.72 2.93
N VAL A 239 8.07 11.75 2.04
CA VAL A 239 9.10 11.31 1.09
C VAL A 239 8.76 11.84 -0.29
N VAL A 240 9.66 12.62 -0.90
CA VAL A 240 9.49 13.22 -2.25
C VAL A 240 10.72 12.99 -3.12
N SER A 241 11.52 11.99 -2.75
CA SER A 241 12.76 11.62 -3.40
C SER A 241 12.59 11.18 -4.85
N ASP A 242 13.66 11.18 -5.63
CA ASP A 242 13.67 10.81 -7.05
C ASP A 242 12.67 11.64 -7.92
N ASN A 243 12.41 12.88 -7.52
CA ASN A 243 11.68 13.87 -8.34
C ASN A 243 12.68 14.92 -8.85
N ALA A 244 13.37 14.60 -9.96
CA ALA A 244 14.43 15.46 -10.52
C ALA A 244 13.95 16.87 -10.94
N ASP A 245 12.69 16.99 -11.34
CA ASP A 245 12.08 18.28 -11.74
C ASP A 245 11.85 19.25 -10.56
N LEU A 246 12.29 18.89 -9.35
CA LEU A 246 12.35 19.79 -8.19
C LEU A 246 13.60 20.69 -8.19
N ALA A 247 14.64 20.36 -8.97
CA ALA A 247 15.86 21.14 -9.07
C ALA A 247 15.59 22.61 -9.42
N GLY A 248 16.14 23.53 -8.63
CA GLY A 248 16.02 24.98 -8.81
C GLY A 248 14.67 25.58 -8.43
N THR A 249 13.78 24.81 -7.78
CA THR A 249 12.41 25.25 -7.48
C THR A 249 12.12 25.50 -6.01
N ALA A 250 13.08 25.25 -5.10
CA ALA A 250 12.82 25.26 -3.66
C ALA A 250 12.32 26.58 -3.12
N THR A 251 12.71 27.70 -3.72
CA THR A 251 12.21 29.04 -3.37
C THR A 251 10.68 29.12 -3.38
N SER A 252 10.01 28.35 -4.25
CA SER A 252 8.55 28.40 -4.41
C SER A 252 7.79 27.65 -3.33
N TRP A 253 8.30 26.50 -2.87
CA TRP A 253 7.57 25.61 -1.96
C TRP A 253 8.14 25.58 -0.54
N CYS A 254 9.36 26.07 -0.30
CA CYS A 254 9.92 26.18 1.06
C CYS A 254 9.07 27.08 1.98
N LEU A 255 8.48 28.15 1.45
CA LEU A 255 7.63 29.06 2.22
C LEU A 255 6.35 28.38 2.74
N PRO A 256 5.47 27.81 1.88
CA PRO A 256 4.29 27.08 2.37
C PRO A 256 4.68 25.88 3.25
N LEU A 257 5.82 25.23 2.98
CA LEU A 257 6.24 24.07 3.77
C LEU A 257 6.54 24.42 5.24
N LYS A 258 6.92 25.67 5.56
CA LYS A 258 7.09 26.12 6.96
C LYS A 258 5.80 26.03 7.77
N HIS A 259 4.65 25.99 7.11
CA HIS A 259 3.34 25.91 7.75
C HIS A 259 2.93 24.46 8.06
N ALA A 260 3.66 23.45 7.55
CA ALA A 260 3.50 22.04 7.89
C ALA A 260 4.06 21.74 9.29
N LYS A 261 3.35 22.16 10.34
CA LYS A 261 3.85 22.14 11.75
C LYS A 261 4.14 20.75 12.31
N ALA A 262 3.51 19.71 11.76
CA ALA A 262 3.70 18.34 12.19
C ALA A 262 4.93 17.66 11.58
N LEU A 263 5.40 18.16 10.42
CA LEU A 263 6.47 17.55 9.65
C LEU A 263 7.78 17.53 10.45
N ARG A 264 8.43 16.37 10.48
CA ARG A 264 9.71 16.13 11.15
C ARG A 264 10.73 15.52 10.21
N ASP A 265 10.28 14.69 9.28
CA ASP A 265 11.16 13.98 8.35
C ASP A 265 10.73 14.32 6.93
N LEU A 266 11.64 14.89 6.14
CA LEU A 266 11.44 15.20 4.74
C LEU A 266 12.58 14.59 3.92
N GLU A 267 12.25 13.59 3.11
CA GLU A 267 13.24 12.91 2.29
C GLU A 267 13.23 13.46 0.87
N LEU A 268 14.41 13.92 0.40
CA LEU A 268 14.62 14.61 -0.87
C LEU A 268 15.79 14.00 -1.68
N TYR A 269 16.14 12.74 -1.42
CA TYR A 269 17.27 12.10 -2.10
C TYR A 269 17.01 12.03 -3.61
N SER A 270 18.05 12.14 -4.43
CA SER A 270 17.94 12.08 -5.90
C SER A 270 16.99 13.11 -6.55
N CYS A 271 16.69 14.24 -5.89
CA CYS A 271 15.87 15.34 -6.47
C CYS A 271 16.68 16.36 -7.29
N GLU A 272 17.97 16.09 -7.53
CA GLU A 272 18.88 16.99 -8.27
C GLU A 272 18.94 18.43 -7.71
N LEU A 273 18.69 18.61 -6.41
CA LEU A 273 18.63 19.92 -5.76
C LEU A 273 19.94 20.71 -5.92
N THR A 274 19.81 21.97 -6.33
CA THR A 274 20.92 22.90 -6.45
C THR A 274 21.41 23.37 -5.09
N GLU A 275 22.61 23.96 -5.03
CA GLU A 275 23.11 24.57 -3.80
C GLU A 275 22.22 25.71 -3.30
N GLU A 276 21.50 26.41 -4.18
CA GLU A 276 20.55 27.45 -3.77
C GLU A 276 19.29 26.83 -3.16
N ASP A 277 18.83 25.70 -3.67
CA ASP A 277 17.70 24.97 -3.07
C ASP A 277 18.02 24.53 -1.65
N LYS A 278 19.23 23.98 -1.43
CA LYS A 278 19.70 23.57 -0.10
C LYS A 278 19.74 24.74 0.88
N LYS A 279 20.15 25.94 0.45
CA LYS A 279 20.10 27.16 1.29
C LYS A 279 18.68 27.55 1.64
N HIS A 280 17.76 27.51 0.68
CA HIS A 280 16.34 27.82 0.92
C HIS A 280 15.72 26.84 1.92
N LEU A 281 16.01 25.54 1.76
CA LEU A 281 15.59 24.49 2.69
C LEU A 281 16.13 24.71 4.09
N HIS A 282 17.44 24.95 4.23
CA HIS A 282 18.06 25.20 5.53
C HIS A 282 17.46 26.43 6.22
N GLY A 283 17.29 27.55 5.48
CA GLY A 283 16.63 28.75 6.00
C GLY A 283 15.13 28.60 6.26
N ALA A 284 14.49 27.57 5.68
CA ALA A 284 13.08 27.30 5.88
C ALA A 284 12.80 26.38 7.07
N LEU A 285 13.60 25.34 7.22
CA LEU A 285 13.30 24.23 8.12
C LEU A 285 14.20 24.21 9.37
N GLY A 286 15.33 24.93 9.36
CA GLY A 286 16.09 25.38 10.53
C GLY A 286 16.68 24.34 11.51
N ASN A 287 16.20 23.09 11.51
CA ASN A 287 16.52 22.04 12.50
C ASN A 287 16.56 20.62 11.88
N LEU A 288 16.61 20.50 10.56
CA LEU A 288 16.62 19.21 9.86
C LEU A 288 18.05 18.86 9.44
N ASP A 289 18.94 18.73 10.41
CA ASP A 289 20.38 18.56 10.20
C ASP A 289 20.79 17.15 9.71
N GLU A 290 19.85 16.21 9.55
CA GLU A 290 20.11 14.83 9.07
C GLU A 290 19.56 14.53 7.65
N MET A 291 19.13 15.54 6.87
CA MET A 291 18.33 15.35 5.64
C MET A 291 19.06 15.50 4.28
N PHE A 292 20.37 15.25 4.21
CA PHE A 292 21.11 15.32 2.94
C PHE A 292 21.97 14.07 2.68
#